data_AF-A0A0K8RAB9-F1
#
_entry.id   AF-A0A0K8RAB9-F1
#
_cell.length_a   1.000
_cell.length_b   1.000
_cell.length_c   1.000
_cell.angle_alpha   90.00
_cell.angle_beta   90.00
_cell.angle_gamma   90.00
#
_symmetry.space_group_name_H-M   'P 1'
#
loop_
_entity.id
_entity.type
_entity.pdbx_description
1 polymer ?
#
loop_
_entity_poly.entity_id
_entity_poly.type
_entity_poly.pdbx_seq_one_letter_code
_entity_poly.pdbx_strand_id
1 'polypeptide(L)'
;MARSEEGHLAHRIYEVEPSRNQIENDAVLSDTLPEQQARSKRQTRPASMKHIPDLFLVEVHVMVDEHHYRVFNRRKDLVNYLALTIALVNMRYEDTSGPNIQFLLTSIQKEQKFARIFPEYDIGWPDAKRIYADADTTF
;
A
#
# COMPACT_ATOMS: atom_id res chain seq x y z
N MET A 1 -29.12 35.54 0.45
CA MET A 1 -27.82 34.83 0.49
C MET A 1 -28.11 33.44 1.04
N ALA A 2 -28.06 32.43 0.18
CA ALA A 2 -28.36 31.04 0.51
C ALA A 2 -27.16 30.39 1.24
N ARG A 3 -27.43 29.57 2.25
CA ARG A 3 -26.52 28.54 2.77
C ARG A 3 -27.30 27.22 2.83
N SER A 4 -26.74 26.18 2.25
CA SER A 4 -27.28 24.81 2.19
C SER A 4 -27.30 24.14 3.58
N GLU A 5 -28.37 23.48 4.05
CA GLU A 5 -28.89 22.10 3.81
C GLU A 5 -27.90 20.98 4.23
N GLU A 6 -28.27 20.18 5.23
CA GLU A 6 -27.68 18.87 5.64
C GLU A 6 -26.27 18.77 6.29
N GLY A 7 -26.01 19.53 7.38
CA GLY A 7 -24.71 19.48 8.09
C GLY A 7 -24.67 18.97 9.53
N HIS A 8 -25.78 18.55 10.15
CA HIS A 8 -25.81 18.33 11.61
C HIS A 8 -26.64 17.11 12.04
N LEU A 9 -26.10 15.90 11.86
CA LEU A 9 -26.58 14.71 12.57
C LEU A 9 -25.59 14.35 13.68
N ALA A 10 -25.99 14.61 14.93
CA ALA A 10 -25.27 14.11 16.09
C ALA A 10 -25.65 12.64 16.33
N HIS A 11 -24.67 11.73 16.31
CA HIS A 11 -24.88 10.34 16.70
C HIS A 11 -24.92 10.22 18.23
N ARG A 12 -26.00 9.65 18.79
CA ARG A 12 -26.07 9.32 20.22
C ARG A 12 -25.27 8.06 20.50
N ILE A 13 -24.35 8.15 21.44
CA ILE A 13 -23.65 7.01 22.04
C ILE A 13 -24.42 6.61 23.29
N TYR A 14 -24.80 5.34 23.40
CA TYR A 14 -25.39 4.77 24.62
C TYR A 14 -24.35 3.85 25.26
N GLU A 15 -24.13 3.97 26.57
CA GLU A 15 -23.36 2.99 27.32
C GLU A 15 -24.19 1.71 27.50
N VAL A 16 -23.56 0.56 27.25
CA VAL A 16 -24.15 -0.76 27.44
C VAL A 16 -23.56 -1.36 28.71
N GLU A 17 -24.40 -1.66 29.69
CA GLU A 17 -23.98 -2.39 30.89
C GLU A 17 -23.74 -3.88 30.54
N PRO A 18 -22.63 -4.49 31.02
CA PRO A 18 -22.37 -5.90 30.76
C PRO A 18 -23.28 -6.78 31.63
N SER A 19 -24.20 -7.50 31.00
CA SER A 19 -25.09 -8.43 31.72
C SER A 19 -24.30 -9.65 32.22
N ARG A 20 -24.25 -9.81 33.54
CA ARG A 20 -23.84 -11.05 34.20
C ARG A 20 -24.98 -12.06 34.05
N ASN A 21 -24.74 -13.09 33.23
CA ASN A 21 -25.50 -14.35 33.17
C ASN A 21 -26.74 -14.35 32.25
N GLN A 22 -26.54 -14.80 31.02
CA GLN A 22 -27.56 -15.57 30.28
C GLN A 22 -27.13 -17.04 30.30
N ILE A 23 -27.10 -17.59 31.50
CA ILE A 23 -27.07 -19.02 31.80
C ILE A 23 -28.51 -19.34 32.20
N GLU A 24 -29.05 -20.47 31.74
CA GLU A 24 -30.38 -21.03 32.06
C GLU A 24 -31.49 -20.58 31.09
N ASN A 25 -31.76 -21.42 30.09
CA ASN A 25 -33.13 -21.93 29.98
C ASN A 25 -33.07 -23.42 29.64
N ASP A 26 -33.56 -24.14 30.63
CA ASP A 26 -34.04 -25.50 30.66
C ASP A 26 -33.08 -26.67 30.59
N ALA A 27 -33.33 -27.53 31.58
CA ALA A 27 -32.57 -28.69 31.98
C ALA A 27 -32.80 -29.89 31.06
N VAL A 28 -32.08 -30.98 31.39
CA VAL A 28 -32.41 -32.38 31.03
C VAL A 28 -31.72 -32.88 29.75
N LEU A 29 -30.45 -33.32 29.84
CA LEU A 29 -30.09 -34.75 29.87
C LEU A 29 -28.58 -34.98 29.71
N SER A 30 -28.11 -35.87 30.56
CA SER A 30 -26.74 -36.32 30.72
C SER A 30 -26.27 -37.21 29.57
N ASP A 31 -24.93 -37.29 29.49
CA ASP A 31 -24.17 -38.53 29.28
C ASP A 31 -24.22 -39.12 27.86
N THR A 32 -23.22 -38.79 27.04
CA THR A 32 -22.55 -39.76 26.15
C THR A 32 -21.36 -39.15 25.40
N LEU A 33 -20.18 -39.53 25.90
CA LEU A 33 -18.97 -39.88 25.16
C LEU A 33 -18.06 -38.79 24.55
N PRO A 34 -16.74 -39.11 24.50
CA PRO A 34 -15.66 -38.14 24.48
C PRO A 34 -15.15 -37.96 23.06
N GLU A 35 -14.60 -36.80 22.72
CA GLU A 35 -13.37 -36.80 21.93
C GLU A 35 -12.69 -35.44 21.87
N GLN A 36 -11.38 -35.53 22.05
CA GLN A 36 -10.37 -34.59 21.61
C GLN A 36 -10.34 -33.26 22.35
N GLN A 37 -9.55 -33.30 23.43
CA GLN A 37 -8.41 -32.38 23.61
C GLN A 37 -8.35 -31.34 22.51
N ALA A 38 -8.96 -30.17 22.74
CA ALA A 38 -8.67 -28.97 21.98
C ALA A 38 -7.24 -28.57 22.35
N ARG A 39 -6.29 -29.31 21.76
CA ARG A 39 -4.86 -29.08 21.79
C ARG A 39 -4.71 -27.63 21.40
N SER A 40 -4.33 -26.81 22.38
CA SER A 40 -3.91 -25.44 22.11
C SER A 40 -2.87 -25.53 20.99
N LYS A 41 -3.29 -25.16 19.77
CA LYS A 41 -2.36 -24.98 18.66
C LYS A 41 -1.65 -23.69 19.00
N ARG A 42 -0.67 -23.77 19.90
CA ARG A 42 0.48 -22.88 19.88
C ARG A 42 0.92 -22.89 18.44
N GLN A 43 0.65 -21.80 17.74
CA GLN A 43 0.99 -21.63 16.35
C GLN A 43 2.51 -21.75 16.30
N THR A 44 3.00 -22.94 15.95
CA THR A 44 4.42 -23.20 15.76
C THR A 44 4.84 -22.26 14.65
N ARG A 45 5.46 -21.13 15.03
CA ARG A 45 6.14 -20.25 14.10
C ARG A 45 7.08 -21.15 13.29
N PRO A 46 6.98 -21.19 11.95
CA PRO A 46 7.90 -21.99 11.17
C PRO A 46 9.34 -21.55 11.53
N ALA A 47 10.15 -22.49 11.99
CA ALA A 47 11.50 -22.28 12.52
C ALA A 47 12.53 -21.90 11.44
N SER A 48 12.08 -21.26 10.37
CA SER A 48 12.91 -20.81 9.24
C SER A 48 12.32 -19.57 8.56
N MET A 49 11.82 -18.60 9.33
CA MET A 49 11.80 -17.23 8.78
C MET A 49 13.25 -16.83 8.59
N LYS A 50 13.72 -16.77 7.33
CA LYS A 50 14.96 -16.08 6.98
C LYS A 50 14.94 -14.75 7.73
N HIS A 51 15.92 -14.53 8.58
CA HIS A 51 16.02 -13.33 9.41
C HIS A 51 16.04 -12.12 8.47
N ILE A 52 14.90 -11.44 8.34
CA ILE A 52 14.83 -10.18 7.62
C ILE A 52 15.55 -9.17 8.51
N PRO A 53 16.56 -8.45 8.00
CA PRO A 53 17.24 -7.43 8.78
C PRO A 53 16.25 -6.39 9.30
N ASP A 54 16.48 -5.87 10.51
CA ASP A 54 15.61 -4.83 11.08
C ASP A 54 15.54 -3.57 10.20
N LEU A 55 16.60 -3.29 9.44
CA LEU A 55 16.65 -2.25 8.40
C LEU A 55 16.76 -2.88 7.01
N PHE A 56 15.78 -2.61 6.16
CA PHE A 56 15.72 -3.05 4.77
C PHE A 56 15.93 -1.85 3.84
N LEU A 57 17.09 -1.82 3.18
CA LEU A 57 17.46 -0.76 2.25
C LEU A 57 17.01 -1.10 0.82
N VAL A 58 16.33 -0.14 0.18
CA VAL A 58 15.89 -0.24 -1.21
C VAL A 58 16.64 0.78 -2.04
N GLU A 59 17.53 0.30 -2.91
CA GLU A 59 18.22 1.15 -3.87
C GLU A 59 17.30 1.49 -5.04
N VAL A 60 17.19 2.78 -5.36
CA VAL A 60 16.33 3.29 -6.41
C VAL A 60 17.19 3.99 -7.47
N HIS A 61 17.19 3.42 -8.68
CA HIS A 61 17.68 4.06 -9.90
C HIS A 61 16.48 4.62 -10.66
N VAL A 62 16.46 5.94 -10.90
CA VAL A 62 15.36 6.61 -11.60
C VAL A 62 15.76 6.88 -13.03
N MET A 63 14.98 6.35 -13.98
CA MET A 63 15.07 6.73 -15.39
C MET A 63 14.05 7.83 -15.70
N VAL A 64 14.53 8.90 -16.35
CA VAL A 64 13.71 10.06 -16.70
C VAL A 64 13.71 10.21 -18.21
N ASP A 65 12.51 10.21 -18.80
CA ASP A 65 12.34 10.38 -20.23
C ASP A 65 12.55 11.84 -20.67
N GLU A 66 12.60 12.04 -21.98
CA GLU A 66 12.78 13.38 -22.56
C GLU A 66 11.61 14.31 -22.24
N HIS A 67 10.37 13.81 -22.17
CA HIS A 67 9.19 14.62 -21.91
C HIS A 67 9.16 15.14 -20.48
N HIS A 68 9.40 14.28 -19.48
CA HIS A 68 9.45 14.67 -18.08
C HIS A 68 10.64 15.60 -17.81
N TYR A 69 11.81 15.30 -18.41
CA TYR A 69 13.00 16.13 -18.24
C TYR A 69 12.80 17.58 -18.74
N ARG A 70 12.06 17.78 -19.85
CA ARG A 70 11.83 19.10 -20.46
C ARG A 70 11.03 20.07 -19.59
N VAL A 71 10.28 19.57 -18.61
CA VAL A 71 9.52 20.40 -17.67
C VAL A 71 10.45 21.17 -16.73
N PHE A 72 11.66 20.67 -16.51
CA PHE A 72 12.63 21.27 -15.60
C PHE A 72 13.60 22.20 -16.35
N ASN A 73 13.71 23.44 -15.87
CA ASN A 73 14.63 24.43 -16.43
C ASN A 73 16.10 24.06 -16.21
N ARG A 74 16.42 23.43 -15.07
CA ARG A 74 17.78 23.04 -14.69
C ARG A 74 17.81 21.60 -14.20
N ARG A 75 18.92 20.90 -14.44
CA ARG A 75 19.15 19.54 -13.91
C ARG A 75 18.99 19.47 -12.39
N LYS A 76 19.45 20.51 -11.68
CA LYS A 76 19.35 20.59 -10.22
C LYS A 76 17.90 20.53 -9.73
N ASP A 77 16.98 21.12 -10.49
CA ASP A 77 15.56 21.17 -10.11
C ASP A 77 14.93 19.78 -10.22
N LEU A 78 15.26 19.03 -11.27
CA LEU A 78 14.87 17.62 -11.43
C LEU A 78 15.44 16.75 -10.29
N VAL A 79 16.73 16.89 -10.00
CA VAL A 79 17.38 16.12 -8.92
C VAL A 79 16.73 16.41 -7.57
N ASN A 80 16.48 17.70 -7.27
CA ASN A 80 15.79 18.10 -6.04
C ASN A 80 14.37 17.53 -5.97
N TYR A 81 13.63 17.58 -7.08
CA TYR A 81 12.28 17.03 -7.17
C TYR A 81 12.27 15.52 -6.88
N LEU A 82 13.16 14.75 -7.49
CA LEU A 82 13.26 13.31 -7.26
C LEU A 82 13.75 12.97 -5.84
N ALA A 83 14.74 13.72 -5.32
CA ALA A 83 15.20 13.54 -3.95
C ALA A 83 14.11 13.82 -2.91
N LEU A 84 13.34 14.90 -3.09
CA LEU A 84 12.18 15.20 -2.27
C LEU A 84 11.12 14.09 -2.38
N THR A 85 10.89 13.57 -3.58
CA THR A 85 9.93 12.47 -3.79
C THR A 85 10.34 11.23 -2.99
N ILE A 86 11.61 10.83 -3.03
CA ILE A 86 12.12 9.70 -2.25
C ILE A 86 12.08 9.99 -0.73
N ALA A 87 12.31 11.23 -0.31
CA ALA A 87 12.13 11.62 1.08
C ALA A 87 10.67 11.50 1.56
N LEU A 88 9.70 11.90 0.73
CA LEU A 88 8.27 11.72 1.00
C LEU A 88 7.90 10.22 1.09
N VAL A 89 8.46 9.40 0.20
CA VAL A 89 8.29 7.94 0.25
C VAL A 89 8.86 7.40 1.57
N ASN A 90 10.06 7.81 1.98
CA ASN A 90 10.62 7.39 3.26
C ASN A 90 9.73 7.76 4.45
N MET A 91 9.17 8.97 4.50
CA MET A 91 8.21 9.34 5.56
C MET A 91 6.94 8.48 5.55
N ARG A 92 6.46 8.05 4.36
CA ARG A 92 5.31 7.14 4.26
C ARG A 92 5.62 5.74 4.83
N TYR A 93 6.87 5.32 4.78
CA TYR A 93 7.34 4.03 5.26
C TYR A 93 8.01 4.09 6.64
N GLU A 94 8.06 5.26 7.27
CA GLU A 94 8.68 5.45 8.59
C GLU A 94 8.02 4.60 9.69
N ASP A 95 6.70 4.42 9.60
CA ASP A 95 5.93 3.61 10.53
C ASP A 95 6.03 2.08 10.27
N THR A 96 6.80 1.66 9.25
CA THR A 96 7.00 0.22 8.99
C THR A 96 7.96 -0.39 10.00
N SER A 97 7.53 -1.50 10.61
CA SER A 97 8.33 -2.24 11.60
C SER A 97 8.38 -3.71 11.25
N GLY A 98 9.57 -4.32 11.34
CA GLY A 98 9.79 -5.73 11.04
C GLY A 98 9.63 -6.11 9.56
N PRO A 99 10.33 -5.46 8.61
CA PRO A 99 11.46 -4.55 8.80
C PRO A 99 11.10 -3.06 8.74
N ASN A 100 12.02 -2.20 9.19
CA ASN A 100 12.05 -0.78 8.85
C ASN A 100 12.55 -0.63 7.41
N ILE A 101 11.77 0.03 6.55
CA ILE A 101 12.08 0.17 5.12
C ILE A 101 12.61 1.56 4.84
N GLN A 102 13.78 1.65 4.19
CA GLN A 102 14.37 2.91 3.76
C GLN A 102 14.81 2.86 2.29
N PHE A 103 14.37 3.84 1.52
CA PHE A 103 14.70 4.02 0.12
C PHE A 103 15.89 4.96 -0.04
N LEU A 104 16.86 4.54 -0.85
CA LEU A 104 18.06 5.28 -1.20
C LEU A 104 18.02 5.60 -2.69
N LEU A 105 17.96 6.88 -3.04
CA LEU A 105 18.13 7.34 -4.41
C LEU A 105 19.61 7.22 -4.78
N THR A 106 19.97 6.19 -5.55
CA THR A 106 21.37 5.91 -5.90
C THR A 106 21.78 6.64 -7.18
N SER A 107 20.87 6.77 -8.13
CA SER A 107 21.19 7.23 -9.47
C SER A 107 19.97 7.77 -10.21
N ILE A 108 20.23 8.75 -11.09
CA ILE A 108 19.23 9.35 -11.97
C ILE A 108 19.82 9.35 -13.38
N GLN A 109 19.16 8.68 -14.31
CA GLN A 109 19.57 8.61 -15.70
C GLN A 109 18.51 9.24 -16.58
N LYS A 110 18.92 10.20 -17.42
CA LYS A 110 18.07 10.70 -18.49
C LYS A 110 18.19 9.74 -19.68
N GLU A 111 17.08 9.13 -20.08
CA GLU A 111 17.05 8.19 -21.20
C GLU A 111 16.13 8.72 -22.30
N GLN A 112 16.65 8.86 -23.52
CA GLN A 112 15.86 9.41 -24.63
C GLN A 112 14.86 8.41 -25.20
N LYS A 113 15.08 7.11 -25.00
CA LYS A 113 14.26 6.03 -25.56
C LYS A 113 13.91 4.99 -24.50
N PHE A 114 13.33 5.45 -23.40
CA PHE A 114 12.91 4.58 -22.30
C PHE A 114 11.81 3.60 -22.72
N ALA A 115 10.73 4.09 -23.34
CA ALA A 115 9.61 3.27 -23.80
C ALA A 115 9.49 3.31 -25.32
N ARG A 116 9.39 2.15 -25.97
CA ARG A 116 8.83 2.12 -27.32
C ARG A 116 7.35 2.42 -27.20
N ILE A 117 6.96 3.52 -27.81
CA ILE A 117 5.57 3.94 -27.83
C ILE A 117 4.90 3.40 -29.07
N PHE A 118 3.75 2.74 -28.90
CA PHE A 118 2.86 2.41 -30.01
C PHE A 118 1.51 3.09 -29.83
N PRO A 119 0.92 3.60 -30.91
CA PRO A 119 -0.43 4.10 -30.88
C PRO A 119 -1.42 2.92 -30.96
N GLU A 120 -2.24 2.74 -29.93
CA GLU A 120 -3.33 1.75 -29.91
C GLU A 120 -4.66 2.48 -29.76
N TYR A 121 -5.72 1.90 -30.32
CA TYR A 121 -7.09 2.35 -30.08
C TYR A 121 -7.61 1.72 -28.79
N ASP A 122 -8.00 2.55 -27.82
CA ASP A 122 -8.63 2.07 -26.60
C ASP A 122 -10.08 1.68 -26.89
N ILE A 123 -10.45 0.42 -26.58
CA ILE A 123 -11.78 -0.09 -26.90
C ILE A 123 -12.80 0.62 -26.00
N GLY A 124 -13.67 1.44 -26.61
CA GLY A 124 -14.78 2.11 -25.93
C GLY A 124 -14.57 3.60 -25.62
N TRP A 125 -13.45 4.20 -26.04
CA TRP A 125 -13.23 5.64 -25.95
C TRP A 125 -13.27 6.28 -27.34
N PRO A 126 -14.06 7.36 -27.59
CA PRO A 126 -14.10 8.01 -28.90
C PRO A 126 -12.71 8.55 -29.31
N ASP A 127 -12.23 8.11 -30.47
CA ASP A 127 -11.17 8.65 -31.35
C ASP A 127 -9.95 9.32 -30.69
N ALA A 128 -9.55 8.88 -29.51
CA ALA A 128 -8.33 9.35 -28.87
C ALA A 128 -7.19 8.39 -29.22
N LYS A 129 -6.28 8.84 -30.11
CA LYS A 129 -5.01 8.15 -30.34
C LYS A 129 -4.16 8.25 -29.07
N ARG A 130 -4.19 7.20 -28.25
CA ARG A 130 -3.39 7.11 -27.03
C ARG A 130 -2.04 6.48 -27.32
N ILE A 131 -1.05 6.93 -26.57
CA ILE A 131 0.32 6.43 -26.66
C ILE A 131 0.53 5.52 -25.46
N TYR A 132 0.75 4.23 -25.72
CA TYR A 132 1.07 3.25 -24.69
C TYR A 132 2.55 2.90 -24.74
N ALA A 133 3.14 2.64 -23.57
CA ALA A 133 4.47 2.07 -23.47
C ALA A 133 4.39 0.55 -23.68
N ASP A 134 5.24 0.03 -24.56
CA ASP A 134 5.40 -1.40 -24.76
C ASP A 134 6.19 -2.03 -23.61
N ALA A 135 5.49 -2.80 -22.79
CA ALA A 135 6.06 -3.46 -21.61
C ALA A 135 7.16 -4.46 -21.98
N ASP A 136 7.08 -5.10 -23.16
CA ASP A 136 8.02 -6.15 -23.57
C ASP A 136 9.34 -5.58 -24.10
N THR A 137 9.37 -4.29 -24.47
CA THR A 137 10.55 -3.64 -25.06
C THR A 137 11.08 -2.46 -24.27
N THR A 138 10.55 -2.23 -23.07
CA THR A 138 11.05 -1.23 -22.10
C THR A 138 12.19 -1.86 -21.28
N PHE A 139 13.32 -1.17 -21.17
CA PHE A 139 14.55 -1.64 -20.49
C PHE A 139 14.50 -1.51 -18.97
#